data_AF-A0A852I924-F1
#
_entry.id   AF-A0A852I924-F1
#
_cell.length_a   1.000
_cell.length_b   1.000
_cell.length_c   1.000
_cell.angle_alpha   90.00
_cell.angle_beta   90.00
_cell.angle_gamma   90.00
#
_symmetry.space_group_name_H-M   'P 1'
#
loop_
_entity.id
_entity.type
_entity.pdbx_description
1 polymer ?
#
loop_
_entity_poly.entity_id
_entity_poly.type
_entity_poly.pdbx_seq_one_letter_code
_entity_poly.pdbx_strand_id
1 'polypeptide(L)' 'MEHRFFAGIDWQDVVQRKLVPPFRPQVTSEVDTRYFDEEFTAQSITITPPE' A
#
# COMPACT_ATOMS: atom_id res chain seq x y z
N MET A 1 2.92 -15.53 -18.40
CA MET A 1 1.63 -15.08 -17.83
C MET A 1 0.45 -15.96 -18.27
N GLU A 2 0.69 -17.21 -18.70
CA GLU A 2 -0.33 -18.08 -19.32
C GLU A 2 -0.86 -19.18 -18.39
N HIS A 3 -0.50 -19.14 -17.10
CA HIS A 3 -1.00 -20.12 -16.15
C HIS A 3 -2.52 -19.96 -15.99
N ARG A 4 -3.28 -21.07 -16.04
CA ARG A 4 -4.76 -21.07 -16.01
C ARG A 4 -5.37 -20.32 -14.83
N PHE A 5 -4.66 -20.27 -13.71
CA PHE A 5 -5.05 -19.47 -12.53
C PHE A 5 -5.31 -17.99 -12.86
N PHE A 6 -4.60 -17.44 -13.85
CA PHE A 6 -4.68 -16.02 -14.23
C PHE A 6 -5.46 -15.77 -15.52
N ALA A 7 -6.23 -16.76 -16.02
CA ALA A 7 -6.93 -16.65 -17.31
C ALA A 7 -7.92 -15.46 -17.39
N GLY A 8 -8.41 -14.97 -16.25
CA GLY A 8 -9.30 -13.80 -16.18
C GLY A 8 -8.59 -12.45 -15.99
N ILE A 9 -7.25 -12.43 -16.02
CA ILE A 9 -6.47 -11.20 -15.78
C ILE A 9 -5.90 -10.70 -17.11
N ASP A 10 -6.32 -9.49 -17.52
CA ASP A 10 -5.58 -8.70 -18.49
C ASP A 10 -4.38 -8.04 -17.78
N TRP A 11 -3.19 -8.53 -18.09
CA TRP A 11 -1.96 -8.06 -17.47
C TRP A 11 -1.55 -6.65 -17.91
N GLN A 12 -1.97 -6.18 -19.10
CA GLN A 12 -1.73 -4.82 -19.52
C GLN A 12 -2.52 -3.84 -18.64
N ASP A 13 -3.77 -4.19 -18.31
CA ASP A 13 -4.59 -3.41 -17.40
C ASP A 13 -4.09 -3.44 -15.95
N VAL A 14 -3.46 -4.53 -15.50
CA VAL A 14 -2.75 -4.59 -14.21
C VAL A 14 -1.62 -3.56 -14.17
N VAL A 15 -0.73 -3.58 -15.17
CA VAL A 15 0.44 -2.69 -15.23
C VAL A 15 0.01 -1.22 -15.33
N GLN A 16 -1.05 -0.94 -16.08
CA GLN A 16 -1.61 0.40 -16.22
C GLN A 16 -2.52 0.82 -15.06
N ARG A 17 -2.64 -0.01 -14.00
CA ARG A 17 -3.46 0.25 -12.80
C ARG A 17 -4.94 0.54 -13.14
N LYS A 18 -5.46 -0.10 -14.18
CA LYS A 18 -6.85 0.06 -14.64
C LYS A 18 -7.82 -0.88 -13.93
N LEU A 19 -7.35 -2.04 -13.48
CA LEU A 19 -8.16 -2.97 -12.71
C LEU A 19 -8.49 -2.36 -11.34
N VAL A 20 -9.76 -2.46 -10.92
CA VAL A 20 -10.18 -2.06 -9.58
C VAL A 20 -9.68 -3.09 -8.57
N PRO A 21 -8.89 -2.70 -7.55
CA PRO A 21 -8.48 -3.62 -6.51
C PRO A 21 -9.70 -4.15 -5.73
N PRO A 22 -9.71 -5.44 -5.34
CA PRO A 22 -10.82 -6.02 -4.57
C PRO A 22 -10.91 -5.44 -3.15
N PHE A 23 -9.80 -4.89 -2.65
CA PHE A 23 -9.73 -4.23 -1.36
C PHE A 23 -9.26 -2.79 -1.55
N ARG A 24 -10.04 -1.84 -1.02
CA ARG A 24 -9.68 -0.43 -0.92
C ARG A 24 -9.50 -0.08 0.56
N PRO A 25 -8.28 0.22 1.02
CA PRO A 25 -8.06 0.64 2.41
C PRO A 25 -8.80 1.95 2.69
N GLN A 26 -9.24 2.12 3.93
CA GLN A 26 -9.90 3.35 4.36
C GLN A 26 -8.83 4.37 4.74
N VAL A 27 -8.74 5.46 3.97
CA VAL A 27 -7.83 6.57 4.24
C VAL A 27 -8.68 7.83 4.47
N THR A 28 -8.56 8.45 5.64
CA THR A 28 -9.40 9.61 6.01
C THR A 28 -8.73 10.95 5.78
N SER A 29 -7.39 10.99 5.66
CA SER A 29 -6.63 12.22 5.40
C SER A 29 -5.26 11.91 4.78
N GLU A 30 -4.57 12.94 4.29
CA GLU A 30 -3.21 12.82 3.74
C GLU A 30 -2.18 12.35 4.78
N VAL A 31 -2.46 12.51 6.06
CA VAL A 31 -1.58 12.14 7.19
C VAL A 31 -2.12 10.95 7.99
N ASP A 32 -3.07 10.18 7.43
CA ASP A 32 -3.64 9.01 8.10
C ASP A 32 -2.59 7.90 8.26
N THR A 33 -2.30 7.55 9.51
CA THR A 33 -1.29 6.55 9.87
C THR A 33 -1.87 5.21 10.33
N ARG A 34 -3.18 4.95 10.16
CA ARG A 34 -3.86 3.80 10.76
C ARG A 34 -3.37 2.40 10.33
N TYR A 35 -2.65 2.31 9.22
CA TYR A 35 -2.06 1.06 8.71
C TYR A 35 -0.55 0.96 8.98
N PHE A 36 -0.01 1.88 9.77
CA PHE A 36 1.35 1.84 10.32
C PHE A 36 1.25 1.42 11.80
N ASP A 37 2.30 0.80 12.32
CA ASP A 37 2.33 0.39 13.73
C ASP A 37 2.34 1.61 14.66
N GLU A 38 1.57 1.53 15.74
CA GLU A 38 1.55 2.54 16.79
C GLU A 38 2.91 2.65 17.49
N GLU A 39 3.69 1.56 17.54
CA GLU A 39 5.05 1.56 18.09
C GLU A 39 5.93 2.64 17.45
N PHE A 40 5.75 2.92 16.15
CA PHE A 40 6.52 3.94 15.43
C PHE A 40 5.82 5.28 15.34
N THR A 41 4.51 5.29 15.10
CA THR A 41 3.75 6.54 14.88
C THR A 41 3.56 7.36 16.16
N ALA A 42 3.69 6.72 17.34
CA ALA A 42 3.68 7.39 18.64
C ALA A 42 5.06 7.94 19.07
N GLN A 43 6.14 7.64 18.33
CA GLN A 43 7.48 8.13 18.67
C GLN A 43 7.63 9.60 18.34
N SER A 44 8.45 10.30 19.14
CA SER A 44 8.91 11.63 18.81
C SER A 44 9.76 11.60 17.54
N ILE A 45 9.50 12.51 16.61
CA ILE A 45 10.27 12.64 15.37
C ILE A 45 11.63 13.26 15.72
N THR A 46 12.60 12.41 16.00
CA THR A 46 13.98 12.80 16.34
C THR A 46 14.97 12.04 15.49
N ILE A 47 16.01 12.74 15.01
CA ILE A 47 17.14 12.11 14.32
C ILE A 47 18.15 11.70 15.40
N THR A 48 18.57 10.44 15.39
CA THR A 48 19.66 9.96 16.25
C THR A 48 20.93 10.74 15.93
N PRO A 49 21.57 11.42 16.91
CA PRO A 49 22.80 12.17 16.67
C PRO A 49 23.93 11.28 16.13
N PRO A 50 24.81 11.81 15.26
CA PRO A 50 26.04 11.11 14.88
C PRO A 50 27.00 10.99 16.07
N GLU A 51 27.85 9.94 16.08
CA GLU A 51 28.97 9.82 17.02
C GLU A 51 29.99 10.97 16.90
#